data_AF-A0A0R3Q7R3-F1
#
_entry.id   AF-A0A0R3Q7R3-F1
#
_cell.length_a   1.000
_cell.length_b   1.000
_cell.length_c   1.000
_cell.angle_alpha   90.00
_cell.angle_beta   90.00
_cell.angle_gamma   90.00
#
_symmetry.space_group_name_H-M   'P 1'
#
loop_
_entity.id
_entity.type
_entity.pdbx_description
1 polymer ?
#
loop_
_entity_poly.entity_id
_entity_poly.type
_entity_poly.pdbx_seq_one_letter_code
_entity_poly.pdbx_strand_id
1 'polypeptide(L)'
;MAALQSPFYGDKLNLYSLCKKIENCEYPPLPADIYSQQLRDLISRCICSNPSKRPDVAEVLNISEQMNAHFQSEGAKTVIRSHHRNRGDTDSSTGTVVTLTS
;
A
#
# COMPACT_ATOMS: atom_id res chain seq x y z
N MET A 1 -5.91 7.68 1.77
CA MET A 1 -7.21 7.13 1.34
C MET A 1 -7.00 6.31 0.08
N ALA A 2 -7.61 5.13 -0.07
CA ALA A 2 -7.42 4.28 -1.25
C ALA A 2 -8.03 4.89 -2.53
N ALA A 3 -9.31 5.27 -2.50
CA ALA A 3 -10.01 5.85 -3.65
C ALA A 3 -9.76 7.36 -3.88
N LEU A 4 -8.92 8.00 -3.06
CA LEU A 4 -8.67 9.47 -3.07
C LEU A 4 -9.93 10.34 -2.90
N GLN A 5 -11.06 9.73 -2.52
CA GLN A 5 -12.36 10.37 -2.30
C GLN A 5 -12.99 9.79 -1.05
N SER A 6 -13.85 10.58 -0.39
CA SER A 6 -14.67 10.08 0.72
C SER A 6 -15.64 8.99 0.21
N PRO A 7 -15.85 7.89 0.94
CA PRO A 7 -16.78 6.83 0.52
C PRO A 7 -18.18 7.35 0.20
N PHE A 8 -18.64 8.36 0.94
CA PHE A 8 -20.00 8.92 0.81
C PHE A 8 -20.06 10.20 -0.03
N TYR A 9 -19.01 10.52 -0.80
CA TYR A 9 -18.98 11.70 -1.65
C TYR A 9 -20.12 11.68 -2.70
N GLY A 10 -20.54 12.86 -3.15
CA GLY A 10 -21.57 13.05 -4.17
C GLY A 10 -21.75 14.52 -4.54
N ASP A 11 -21.90 14.79 -5.83
CA ASP A 11 -21.87 16.16 -6.42
C ASP A 11 -22.94 17.11 -5.87
N LYS A 12 -24.04 16.59 -5.32
CA LYS A 12 -25.15 17.35 -4.73
C LYS A 12 -25.51 16.82 -3.34
N LEU A 13 -24.52 16.84 -2.45
CA LEU A 13 -24.67 16.40 -1.06
C LEU A 13 -25.42 17.45 -0.21
N ASN A 14 -26.54 17.05 0.35
CA ASN A 14 -27.13 17.68 1.53
C ASN A 14 -27.10 16.70 2.72
N LEU A 15 -27.30 17.19 3.95
CA LEU A 15 -27.22 16.37 5.17
C LEU A 15 -28.15 15.15 5.12
N TYR A 16 -29.37 15.32 4.59
CA TYR A 16 -30.33 14.23 4.48
C TYR A 16 -29.84 13.11 3.55
N SER A 17 -29.36 13.47 2.35
CA SER A 17 -28.80 12.51 1.39
C SER A 17 -27.53 11.82 1.91
N LEU A 18 -26.72 12.51 2.71
CA LEU A 18 -25.54 11.95 3.36
C LEU A 18 -25.93 10.89 4.39
N CYS A 19 -26.82 11.24 5.32
CA CYS A 19 -27.27 10.32 6.37
C CYS A 19 -27.86 9.05 5.76
N LYS A 20 -28.70 9.18 4.72
CA LYS A 20 -29.29 8.03 4.03
C LYS A 20 -28.24 7.10 3.41
N LYS A 21 -27.19 7.65 2.78
CA LYS A 21 -26.08 6.85 2.25
C LYS A 21 -25.29 6.13 3.35
N ILE A 22 -25.04 6.81 4.47
CA ILE A 22 -24.35 6.23 5.63
C ILE A 22 -25.17 5.08 6.22
N GLU A 23 -26.47 5.29 6.45
CA GLU A 23 -27.38 4.28 6.98
C GLU A 23 -27.45 3.04 6.08
N ASN A 24 -27.50 3.25 4.76
CA ASN A 24 -27.59 2.18 3.77
C ASN A 24 -26.24 1.54 3.38
N CYS A 25 -25.11 2.00 3.93
CA CYS A 25 -23.76 1.63 3.45
C CYS A 25 -23.60 1.82 1.93
N GLU A 26 -24.17 2.90 1.37
CA GLU A 26 -24.15 3.14 -0.06
C GLU A 26 -22.89 3.95 -0.45
N TYR A 27 -21.87 3.24 -0.90
CA TYR A 27 -20.63 3.80 -1.43
C TYR A 27 -20.06 2.92 -2.55
N PRO A 28 -19.30 3.48 -3.52
CA PRO A 28 -18.68 2.70 -4.58
C PRO A 28 -17.69 1.66 -4.01
N PRO A 29 -17.68 0.41 -4.49
CA PRO A 29 -16.68 -0.56 -4.09
C PRO A 29 -15.29 -0.19 -4.63
N LEU A 30 -14.24 -0.56 -3.89
CA LEU A 30 -12.87 -0.39 -4.39
C LEU A 30 -12.58 -1.38 -5.52
N PRO A 31 -11.79 -0.99 -6.55
CA PRO A 31 -11.40 -1.87 -7.65
C PRO A 31 -10.68 -3.13 -7.14
N ALA A 32 -11.17 -4.31 -7.51
CA ALA A 32 -10.67 -5.60 -7.01
C ALA A 32 -9.35 -6.04 -7.66
N ASP A 33 -9.03 -5.45 -8.81
CA ASP A 33 -7.79 -5.62 -9.58
C ASP A 33 -6.60 -4.86 -8.97
N ILE A 34 -6.88 -3.78 -8.23
CA ILE A 34 -5.84 -2.93 -7.61
C ILE A 34 -5.68 -3.26 -6.13
N TYR A 35 -6.78 -3.55 -5.44
CA TYR A 35 -6.78 -3.72 -3.98
C TYR A 35 -7.15 -5.14 -3.57
N SER A 36 -6.32 -5.69 -2.66
CA SER A 36 -6.52 -7.02 -2.10
C SER A 36 -7.89 -7.15 -1.41
N GLN A 37 -8.45 -8.35 -1.45
CA GLN A 37 -9.70 -8.68 -0.76
C GLN A 37 -9.61 -8.32 0.73
N GLN A 38 -8.49 -8.64 1.38
CA GLN A 38 -8.22 -8.33 2.78
C GLN A 38 -8.36 -6.83 3.10
N LEU A 39 -7.83 -5.94 2.24
CA LEU A 39 -7.97 -4.49 2.43
C LEU A 39 -9.43 -4.05 2.27
N ARG A 40 -10.10 -4.52 1.22
CA ARG A 40 -11.50 -4.16 0.91
C ARG A 40 -12.44 -4.60 2.03
N ASP A 41 -12.23 -5.79 2.58
CA ASP A 41 -13.03 -6.32 3.70
C ASP A 41 -12.78 -5.56 5.00
N LEU A 42 -11.52 -5.23 5.31
CA LEU A 42 -11.20 -4.42 6.49
C LEU A 42 -11.92 -3.07 6.44
N ILE A 43 -11.84 -2.37 5.31
CA ILE A 43 -12.53 -1.09 5.10
C ILE A 43 -14.05 -1.26 5.28
N SER A 44 -14.64 -2.26 4.63
CA SER A 44 -16.09 -2.52 4.72
C SER A 44 -16.57 -2.79 6.14
N ARG A 45 -15.76 -3.48 6.96
CA ARG A 45 -16.10 -3.72 8.37
C ARG A 45 -15.98 -2.44 9.21
N CYS A 46 -14.97 -1.61 8.94
CA CYS A 46 -14.78 -0.33 9.66
C CYS A 46 -15.90 0.68 9.41
N ILE A 47 -16.43 0.76 8.19
CA ILE A 47 -17.49 1.73 7.81
C ILE A 47 -18.90 1.12 7.83
N CYS A 48 -19.08 -0.03 8.49
CA CYS A 48 -20.36 -0.71 8.64
C CYS A 48 -21.38 0.15 9.43
N SER A 49 -22.64 0.18 9.01
CA SER A 49 -23.73 0.88 9.72
C SER A 49 -23.93 0.38 11.14
N ASN A 50 -23.68 -0.91 11.40
CA ASN A 50 -23.80 -1.49 12.75
C ASN A 50 -22.47 -1.36 13.53
N PRO A 51 -22.42 -0.56 14.60
CA PRO A 51 -21.20 -0.35 15.38
C PRO A 51 -20.63 -1.62 16.00
N SER A 52 -21.49 -2.55 16.43
CA SER A 52 -21.07 -3.81 17.06
C SER A 52 -20.39 -4.79 16.11
N LYS A 53 -20.49 -4.56 14.79
CA LYS A 53 -19.78 -5.35 13.77
C LYS A 53 -18.43 -4.76 13.38
N ARG A 54 -18.11 -3.55 13.87
CA ARG A 54 -16.84 -2.89 13.57
C ARG A 54 -15.72 -3.56 14.36
N PRO A 55 -14.56 -3.79 13.75
CA PRO A 55 -13.39 -4.28 14.47
C PRO A 55 -12.96 -3.25 15.51
N ASP A 56 -12.37 -3.72 16.61
CA ASP A 56 -11.68 -2.83 17.53
C ASP A 56 -10.34 -2.34 16.92
N VAL A 57 -9.74 -1.34 17.57
CA VAL A 57 -8.49 -0.73 17.08
C VAL A 57 -7.31 -1.69 17.09
N ALA A 58 -7.28 -2.65 18.02
CA ALA A 58 -6.20 -3.64 18.12
C ALA A 58 -6.28 -4.64 16.97
N GLU A 59 -7.48 -5.07 16.59
CA GLU A 59 -7.72 -5.92 15.42
C GLU A 59 -7.30 -5.20 14.13
N VAL A 60 -7.67 -3.92 13.96
CA VAL A 60 -7.26 -3.10 12.81
C VAL A 60 -5.74 -2.99 12.72
N LEU A 61 -5.07 -2.74 13.85
CA LEU A 61 -3.61 -2.66 13.91
C LEU A 61 -2.96 -3.99 13.49
N ASN A 62 -3.40 -5.10 14.09
CA ASN A 62 -2.85 -6.43 13.81
C ASN A 62 -2.96 -6.79 12.31
N ILE A 63 -4.12 -6.54 11.69
CA ILE A 63 -4.30 -6.79 10.25
C ILE A 63 -3.40 -5.87 9.42
N SER A 64 -3.28 -4.60 9.81
CA SER A 64 -2.45 -3.62 9.10
C SER A 64 -0.97 -3.98 9.14
N GLU A 65 -0.46 -4.44 10.29
CA GLU A 65 0.93 -4.90 10.46
C GLU A 65 1.23 -6.12 9.60
N GLN A 66 0.33 -7.11 9.58
CA GLN A 66 0.46 -8.30 8.73
C GLN A 66 0.51 -7.93 7.25
N MET A 67 -0.40 -7.04 6.81
CA MET A 67 -0.40 -6.54 5.44
C MET A 67 0.89 -5.80 5.09
N ASN A 68 1.35 -4.92 5.97
CA ASN A 68 2.58 -4.14 5.77
C ASN A 68 3.81 -5.06 5.69
N ALA A 69 3.92 -6.05 6.57
CA ALA A 69 5.00 -7.03 6.54
C ALA A 69 5.03 -7.82 5.23
N HIS A 70 3.85 -8.24 4.73
CA HIS A 70 3.74 -8.90 3.43
C HIS A 70 4.30 -8.04 2.29
N PHE A 71 3.88 -6.77 2.19
CA PHE A 71 4.35 -5.88 1.13
C PHE A 71 5.83 -5.48 1.26
N GLN A 72 6.37 -5.37 2.48
CA GLN A 72 7.81 -5.17 2.70
C GLN A 72 8.64 -6.38 2.27
N SER A 73 8.15 -7.60 2.53
CA SER A 73 8.84 -8.83 2.12
C SER A 73 8.84 -9.06 0.60
N GLU A 74 7.80 -8.61 -0.10
CA GLU A 74 7.68 -8.71 -1.56
C GLU A 74 8.49 -7.62 -2.29
N GLY A 75 8.63 -6.43 -1.69
CA GLY A 75 9.45 -5.34 -2.23
C GLY A 75 10.95 -5.69 -2.32
N ALA A 76 11.44 -6.63 -1.50
CA ALA A 76 12.84 -7.08 -1.52
C ALA A 76 13.19 -8.04 -2.66
N LYS A 77 12.20 -8.66 -3.34
CA LYS A 77 12.45 -9.69 -4.38
C LYS A 77 12.56 -9.13 -5.81
N THR A 78 12.20 -7.87 -6.04
CA THR A 78 12.06 -7.31 -7.41
C THR A 78 13.33 -6.65 -7.96
N VAL A 79 14.45 -6.61 -7.21
CA VAL A 79 15.72 -5.99 -7.65
C VAL A 79 16.78 -7.02 -8.07
N ILE A 80 16.44 -8.07 -8.82
CA ILE A 80 17.45 -8.78 -9.65
C ILE A 80 16.82 -9.19 -10.98
N ARG A 81 16.78 -8.25 -11.93
CA ARG A 81 16.81 -8.60 -13.36
C ARG A 81 18.22 -8.33 -13.85
N SER A 82 19.08 -9.34 -13.70
CA SER A 82 20.44 -9.36 -14.20
C SER A 82 20.43 -9.30 -15.73
N HIS A 83 20.56 -8.09 -16.28
CA HIS A 83 21.01 -7.93 -17.65
C HIS A 83 22.47 -8.34 -17.72
N HIS A 84 22.68 -9.55 -18.23
CA HIS A 84 23.93 -10.11 -18.70
C HIS A 84 24.72 -9.06 -19.52
N ARG A 85 25.83 -8.53 -19.00
CA ARG A 85 26.86 -7.87 -19.80
C ARG A 85 28.16 -8.63 -19.63
N ASN A 86 28.64 -9.13 -20.76
CA ASN A 86 29.72 -10.08 -20.91
C ASN A 86 31.08 -9.44 -20.60
N ARG A 87 31.98 -10.29 -20.10
CA ARG A 87 33.40 -10.03 -19.79
C ARG A 87 34.18 -9.57 -21.02
N GLY A 88 35.23 -8.78 -20.74
CA GLY A 88 36.29 -8.44 -21.68
C GLY A 88 37.41 -7.69 -20.97
N ASP A 89 38.18 -8.41 -20.17
CA ASP A 89 39.50 -8.01 -19.69
C ASP A 89 40.41 -7.63 -20.87
N THR A 90 41.02 -6.43 -20.83
CA THR A 90 42.32 -6.18 -21.45
C THR A 90 43.13 -5.24 -20.56
N ASP A 91 44.28 -5.77 -20.19
CA ASP A 91 45.33 -5.31 -19.30
C ASP A 91 46.04 -4.01 -19.75
N SER A 92 46.57 -3.27 -18.76
CA SER A 92 47.99 -2.88 -18.67
C SER A 92 48.31 -1.41 -18.36
N SER A 93 49.16 -1.29 -17.33
CA SER A 93 50.29 -0.35 -17.18
C SER A 93 50.19 0.86 -16.23
N THR A 94 50.75 0.64 -15.03
CA THR A 94 51.91 1.34 -14.43
C THR A 94 51.77 2.79 -13.93
N GLY A 95 52.00 2.98 -12.62
CA GLY A 95 52.25 4.31 -12.01
C GLY A 95 52.32 4.31 -10.48
N THR A 96 53.41 3.80 -9.91
CA THR A 96 53.81 3.95 -8.50
C THR A 96 54.04 5.42 -8.11
N VAL A 97 53.91 5.79 -6.82
CA VAL A 97 54.83 6.67 -6.02
C VAL A 97 54.13 7.32 -4.78
N VAL A 98 54.58 6.84 -3.59
CA VAL A 98 54.69 7.36 -2.20
C VAL A 98 53.70 8.34 -1.50
N THR A 99 53.31 7.88 -0.31
CA THR A 99 53.20 8.52 1.04
C THR A 99 53.53 10.01 1.23
N LEU A 100 52.72 10.74 2.00
CA LEU A 100 52.95 11.10 3.43
C LEU A 100 51.88 12.07 3.95
N THR A 101 51.62 11.92 5.24
CA THR A 101 50.74 12.69 6.13
C THR A 101 51.07 14.18 6.21
N SER A 102 50.06 15.00 6.51
CA SER A 102 50.22 16.12 7.43
C SER A 102 48.91 16.46 8.13
#